data_AF-A0A938K3N4-F1
#
_entry.id   AF-A0A938K3N4-F1
#
_cell.length_a   1.000
_cell.length_b   1.000
_cell.length_c   1.000
_cell.angle_alpha   90.00
_cell.angle_beta   90.00
_cell.angle_gamma   90.00
#
_symmetry.space_group_name_H-M   'P 1'
#
loop_
_entity.id
_entity.type
_entity.pdbx_description
1 polymer ?
#
loop_
_entity_poly.entity_id
_entity_poly.type
_entity_poly.pdbx_seq_one_letter_code
_entity_poly.pdbx_strand_id
1 'polypeptide(L)'
;ARNLGAARRHLEAALEMQPGADHVHYALALCRCLSGDLEGAHENLKHAIEIDPRNRVLARQDAEFAPFGSQPPLDRLLYPEKTPRY
;
A
#
# COMPACT_ATOMS: atom_id res chain seq x y z
N ALA A 1 -18.61 2.21 -9.68
CA ALA A 1 -17.96 1.69 -8.46
C ALA A 1 -16.84 0.76 -8.88
N ARG A 2 -15.59 1.07 -8.53
CA ARG A 2 -14.47 0.14 -8.72
C ARG A 2 -14.78 -1.10 -7.86
N ASN A 3 -14.73 -2.31 -8.42
CA ASN A 3 -15.10 -3.53 -7.68
C ASN A 3 -13.96 -3.95 -6.73
N LEU A 4 -13.75 -3.15 -5.68
CA LEU A 4 -12.64 -3.31 -4.73
C LEU A 4 -12.79 -4.58 -3.89
N GLY A 5 -14.03 -5.01 -3.61
CA GLY A 5 -14.30 -6.21 -2.82
C GLY A 5 -13.87 -7.50 -3.53
N ALA A 6 -14.18 -7.63 -4.82
CA ALA A 6 -13.71 -8.78 -5.61
C ALA A 6 -12.20 -8.74 -5.82
N ALA A 7 -11.64 -7.56 -6.13
CA ALA A 7 -10.19 -7.39 -6.30
C ALA A 7 -9.42 -7.81 -5.05
N ARG A 8 -9.86 -7.38 -3.86
CA ARG A 8 -9.24 -7.78 -2.59
C ARG A 8 -9.21 -9.30 -2.40
N ARG A 9 -10.34 -9.99 -2.64
CA ARG A 9 -10.41 -11.45 -2.49
C ARG A 9 -9.46 -12.18 -3.46
N HIS A 10 -9.35 -11.72 -4.70
CA HIS A 10 -8.42 -12.31 -5.66
C HIS A 10 -6.96 -12.10 -5.25
N LEU A 11 -6.63 -10.93 -4.70
CA LEU A 11 -5.29 -10.63 -4.21
C LEU A 11 -4.95 -11.42 -2.94
N GLU A 12 -5.90 -11.58 -2.01
CA GLU A 12 -5.72 -12.42 -0.82
C GLU A 12 -5.42 -13.88 -1.20
N ALA A 13 -6.17 -14.45 -2.14
CA ALA A 13 -5.89 -15.80 -2.67
C ALA A 13 -4.53 -15.88 -3.39
N ALA A 14 -4.09 -14.80 -4.05
CA ALA A 14 -2.77 -14.74 -4.68
C ALA A 14 -1.64 -14.77 -3.62
N LEU A 15 -1.84 -14.11 -2.47
CA LEU A 15 -0.89 -14.18 -1.35
C LEU A 15 -0.82 -15.57 -0.73
N GLU A 16 -1.91 -16.34 -0.71
CA GLU A 16 -1.87 -17.73 -0.24
C GLU A 16 -0.95 -18.61 -1.11
N MET A 17 -0.90 -18.33 -2.43
CA MET A 17 -0.02 -19.04 -3.36
C MET A 17 1.42 -18.50 -3.34
N GLN A 18 1.58 -17.18 -3.22
CA GLN A 18 2.88 -16.50 -3.24
C GLN A 18 2.95 -15.41 -2.16
N PRO A 19 3.30 -15.76 -0.91
CA PRO A 19 3.32 -14.79 0.21
C PRO A 19 4.32 -13.65 0.03
N GLY A 20 5.39 -13.88 -0.75
CA GLY A 20 6.44 -12.91 -1.05
C GLY A 20 6.19 -12.05 -2.30
N ALA A 21 4.96 -12.03 -2.82
CA ALA A 21 4.60 -11.20 -3.97
C ALA A 21 4.38 -9.74 -3.54
N ASP A 22 5.44 -8.93 -3.60
CA ASP A 22 5.44 -7.50 -3.26
C ASP A 22 4.35 -6.70 -3.99
N HIS A 23 4.17 -6.95 -5.29
CA HIS A 23 3.16 -6.30 -6.12
C HIS A 23 1.72 -6.63 -5.69
N VAL A 24 1.48 -7.80 -5.07
CA VAL A 24 0.16 -8.17 -4.53
C VAL A 24 -0.11 -7.42 -3.23
N HIS A 25 0.87 -7.31 -2.34
CA HIS A 25 0.80 -6.46 -1.16
C HIS A 25 0.56 -4.99 -1.55
N TYR A 26 1.25 -4.49 -2.58
CA TYR A 26 1.05 -3.14 -3.13
C TYR A 26 -0.39 -2.93 -3.63
N ALA A 27 -0.91 -3.87 -4.45
CA ALA A 27 -2.27 -3.78 -4.97
C ALA A 27 -3.33 -3.84 -3.87
N LEU A 28 -3.09 -4.64 -2.81
CA LEU A 28 -3.95 -4.67 -1.62
C LEU A 28 -3.92 -3.36 -0.85
N ALA A 29 -2.73 -2.74 -0.72
CA ALA A 29 -2.61 -1.43 -0.09
C ALA A 29 -3.46 -0.38 -0.82
N LEU A 30 -3.37 -0.34 -2.15
CA LEU A 30 -4.17 0.58 -2.96
C LEU A 30 -5.68 0.30 -2.82
N CYS A 31 -6.08 -0.98 -2.88
CA CYS A 31 -7.49 -1.35 -2.68
C CYS A 31 -8.04 -0.89 -1.33
N ARG A 32 -7.23 -0.99 -0.27
CA ARG A 32 -7.59 -0.53 1.08
C ARG A 32 -7.64 1.00 1.18
N CYS A 33 -6.69 1.73 0.59
CA CYS A 33 -6.76 3.19 0.46
C CYS A 33 -8.08 3.66 -0.15
N LEU A 34 -8.46 3.02 -1.27
CA LEU A 34 -9.69 3.36 -2.00
C LEU A 34 -10.97 2.96 -1.26
N SER A 35 -10.86 2.02 -0.31
CA SER A 35 -11.96 1.60 0.56
C SER A 35 -12.03 2.42 1.85
N GLY A 36 -11.10 3.36 2.07
CA GLY A 36 -11.00 4.19 3.27
C GLY A 36 -10.27 3.53 4.45
N ASP A 37 -9.71 2.33 4.27
CA ASP A 37 -8.94 1.62 5.29
C ASP A 37 -7.45 1.96 5.17
N LEU A 38 -7.07 3.12 5.69
CA LEU A 38 -5.68 3.60 5.62
C LEU A 38 -4.72 2.81 6.53
N GLU A 39 -5.20 2.31 7.67
CA GLU A 39 -4.42 1.46 8.57
C GLU A 39 -4.07 0.14 7.89
N GLY A 40 -5.07 -0.53 7.30
CA GLY A 40 -4.82 -1.75 6.55
C GLY A 40 -3.99 -1.50 5.28
N ALA A 41 -4.12 -0.33 4.65
CA ALA A 41 -3.28 0.04 3.52
C ALA A 41 -1.81 0.20 3.94
N HIS A 42 -1.56 0.78 5.10
CA HIS A 42 -0.22 0.96 5.65
C HIS A 42 0.49 -0.37 5.88
N GLU A 43 -0.15 -1.34 6.53
CA GLU A 43 0.49 -2.65 6.78
C GLU A 43 0.85 -3.35 5.47
N ASN A 44 -0.04 -3.34 4.48
CA ASN A 44 0.24 -3.94 3.18
C ASN A 44 1.34 -3.20 2.41
N LEU A 45 1.32 -1.87 2.42
CA LEU A 45 2.34 -1.07 1.74
C LEU A 45 3.70 -1.25 2.42
N LYS A 46 3.72 -1.35 3.74
CA LYS A 46 4.93 -1.64 4.52
C LYS A 46 5.51 -2.99 4.11
N HIS A 47 4.70 -4.05 4.04
CA HIS A 47 5.16 -5.35 3.57
C HIS A 47 5.68 -5.31 2.12
N ALA A 48 5.00 -4.60 1.22
CA ALA A 48 5.48 -4.42 -0.15
C ALA A 48 6.87 -3.75 -0.18
N ILE A 49 7.10 -2.75 0.67
CA ILE A 49 8.39 -2.04 0.81
C ILE A 49 9.46 -2.91 1.49
N GLU A 50 9.09 -3.75 2.45
CA GLU A 50 9.99 -4.70 3.11
C GLU A 50 10.50 -5.77 2.14
N ILE A 51 9.65 -6.23 1.22
CA ILE A 51 10.03 -7.21 0.18
C ILE A 51 10.82 -6.52 -0.94
N ASP A 52 10.32 -5.39 -1.46
CA ASP A 52 11.01 -4.58 -2.46
C ASP A 52 10.92 -3.07 -2.12
N PRO A 53 12.04 -2.47 -1.67
CA PRO A 53 12.10 -1.05 -1.34
C PRO A 53 11.69 -0.09 -2.48
N ARG A 54 11.75 -0.53 -3.74
CA ARG A 54 11.33 0.27 -4.91
C ARG A 54 9.84 0.60 -4.86
N ASN A 55 9.03 -0.19 -4.16
CA ASN A 55 7.60 0.07 -3.98
C ASN A 55 7.33 1.42 -3.28
N ARG A 56 8.26 1.90 -2.45
CA ARG A 56 8.13 3.25 -1.86
C ARG A 56 8.19 4.33 -2.94
N VAL A 57 9.15 4.22 -3.86
CA VAL A 57 9.32 5.19 -4.95
C VAL A 57 8.14 5.10 -5.91
N LEU A 58 7.69 3.88 -6.21
CA LEU A 58 6.50 3.64 -7.03
C LEU A 58 5.25 4.30 -6.42
N ALA A 59 4.96 4.05 -5.14
CA ALA A 59 3.83 4.66 -4.45
C ALA A 59 3.88 6.19 -4.37
N ARG A 60 5.08 6.80 -4.29
CA ARG A 60 5.23 8.26 -4.35
C ARG A 60 4.87 8.84 -5.73
N GLN A 61 5.09 8.08 -6.79
CA GLN A 61 4.88 8.50 -8.18
C GLN A 61 3.50 8.10 -8.71
N ASP A 62 2.84 7.15 -8.06
CA ASP A 62 1.53 6.65 -8.46
C ASP A 62 0.44 7.70 -8.16
N ALA A 63 -0.26 8.12 -9.23
CA ALA A 63 -1.35 9.07 -9.15
C ALA A 63 -2.53 8.56 -8.31
N GLU A 64 -2.70 7.24 -8.21
CA GLU A 64 -3.74 6.62 -7.40
C GLU A 64 -3.40 6.67 -5.90
N PHE A 65 -2.11 6.65 -5.55
CA PHE A 65 -1.64 6.83 -4.18
C PHE A 65 -1.49 8.30 -3.78
N ALA A 66 -1.26 9.20 -4.73
CA ALA A 66 -1.08 10.64 -4.49
C ALA A 66 -2.07 11.27 -3.50
N PRO A 67 -3.41 11.04 -3.56
CA PRO A 67 -4.34 11.62 -2.58
C PRO A 67 -4.20 11.07 -1.16
N PHE A 68 -3.64 9.87 -1.00
CA PHE A 68 -3.49 9.18 0.28
C PHE A 68 -2.08 9.27 0.86
N GLY A 69 -1.06 9.47 0.02
CA GLY A 69 0.34 9.35 0.42
C GLY A 69 0.83 10.40 1.40
N SER A 70 0.12 11.52 1.54
CA SER A 70 0.37 12.56 2.55
C SER A 70 -0.50 12.39 3.81
N GLN A 71 -1.39 11.38 3.84
CA GLN A 71 -2.28 11.13 4.98
C GLN A 71 -1.61 10.15 5.96
N PRO A 72 -1.78 10.35 7.27
CA PRO A 72 -1.36 9.36 8.24
C PRO A 72 -2.20 8.08 8.14
N PRO A 73 -1.60 6.89 8.33
CA PRO A 73 -0.18 6.65 8.64
C PRO A 73 0.74 6.47 7.41
N LEU A 74 0.22 6.59 6.18
CA LEU A 74 0.97 6.35 4.93
C LEU A 74 2.11 7.35 4.72
N ASP A 75 1.94 8.58 5.19
CA ASP A 75 2.95 9.64 5.16
C ASP A 75 4.29 9.21 5.76
N ARG A 76 4.27 8.39 6.82
CA ARG A 76 5.48 7.89 7.49
C ARG A 76 6.22 6.84 6.66
N LEU A 77 5.49 5.99 5.92
CA LEU A 77 6.09 4.99 5.03
C LEU A 77 6.64 5.65 3.76
N LEU A 78 5.89 6.60 3.24
CA LEU A 78 6.21 7.26 1.99
C LEU A 78 7.17 8.41 2.18
N TYR A 79 7.23 9.11 3.30
CA TYR A 79 8.14 10.24 3.51
C TYR A 79 8.80 10.20 4.90
N PRO A 80 9.54 9.12 5.24
CA PRO A 80 10.19 9.00 6.54
C PRO A 80 11.21 10.11 6.83
N GLU A 81 11.73 10.78 5.80
CA GLU A 81 12.59 11.96 5.91
C GLU A 81 11.85 13.21 6.41
N LYS A 82 10.52 13.28 6.25
CA LYS A 82 9.71 14.42 6.68
C LYS A 82 9.16 14.28 8.10
N THR A 83 9.22 13.09 8.69
CA THR A 83 8.88 12.88 10.10
C THR A 83 9.93 13.56 10.99
N PRO A 84 9.56 14.64 11.73
CA PRO A 84 10.52 15.30 12.61
C PRO A 84 10.95 14.32 13.70
N ARG A 85 12.27 14.15 13.86
CA ARG A 85 12.83 13.53 15.06
C ARG A 85 12.69 14.55 16.18
N TYR A 86 11.66 14.39 17.01
CA TYR A 86 11.56 15.08 18.29
C TYR A 86 12.55 14.50 19.29
#